data_AF-A0A2D9TG70-F1
#
_entry.id   AF-A0A2D9TG70-F1
#
_cell.length_a   1.000
_cell.length_b   1.000
_cell.length_c   1.000
_cell.angle_alpha   90.00
_cell.angle_beta   90.00
_cell.angle_gamma   90.00
#
_symmetry.space_group_name_H-M   'P 1'
#
loop_
_entity.id
_entity.type
_entity.pdbx_description
1 polymer ?
#
loop_
_entity_poly.entity_id
_entity_poly.type
_entity_poly.pdbx_seq_one_letter_code
_entity_poly.pdbx_strand_id
1 'polypeptide(L)'
;MGAELAFRPGAWVGLVARVEQTAGATGALVCEVDGRQLGSVLLERGRVCWAVTRSTRRRLSDLLLERSSDLTRVQLEAVYRLCRARSIPLGEELVRRGFVSPRQLREALVEHTSEALVHMAEADRATYRWVPHRTPTYSPKYTFDNLELTLRIGRMIHQERSDAAEARLAALGFPGVAFRVAEDEGVVLPVAVRDRDRIPAAHLPCEGPDLRALRQWLESHAGRESLRFAVWHDGEGRRVALVRTEMLLLVLWLDGASALGLLLARLANLPAVGDAE
;
A
#
# COMPACT_ATOMS: atom_id res chain seq x y z
N MET A 1 -5.48 -2.03 29.40
CA MET A 1 -5.36 -0.63 28.94
C MET A 1 -4.18 -0.57 27.99
N GLY A 2 -4.38 -0.99 26.74
CA GLY A 2 -3.33 -0.97 25.72
C GLY A 2 -3.26 0.44 25.15
N ALA A 3 -2.10 1.08 25.20
CA ALA A 3 -1.87 2.31 24.47
C ALA A 3 -2.18 2.04 23.00
N GLU A 4 -3.16 2.74 22.46
CA GLU A 4 -3.45 2.74 21.03
C GLU A 4 -2.21 3.34 20.35
N LEU A 5 -1.38 2.48 19.77
CA LEU A 5 -0.17 2.92 19.09
C LEU A 5 -0.62 3.76 17.88
N ALA A 6 -0.22 5.03 17.88
CA ALA A 6 -0.56 5.97 16.83
C ALA A 6 0.30 5.66 15.59
N PHE A 7 -0.35 5.30 14.49
CA PHE A 7 0.31 5.18 13.19
C PHE A 7 1.01 6.50 12.83
N ARG A 8 2.28 6.41 12.40
CA ARG A 8 3.11 7.56 12.00
C ARG A 8 3.29 7.59 10.47
N PRO A 9 2.57 8.45 9.74
CA PRO A 9 2.65 8.53 8.28
C PRO A 9 4.07 8.72 7.75
N GLY A 10 4.88 9.58 8.36
CA GLY A 10 6.25 9.85 7.93
C GLY A 10 7.17 8.63 8.04
N ALA A 11 7.02 7.83 9.09
CA ALA A 11 7.79 6.60 9.26
C ALA A 11 7.40 5.54 8.21
N TRP A 12 6.12 5.44 7.88
CA TRP A 12 5.63 4.59 6.80
C TRP A 12 6.18 5.02 5.43
N VAL A 13 6.11 6.31 5.09
CA VAL A 13 6.70 6.84 3.85
C VAL A 13 8.21 6.54 3.80
N GLY A 14 8.91 6.72 4.92
CA GLY A 14 10.33 6.36 5.02
C GLY A 14 10.61 4.86 4.82
N LEU A 15 9.69 3.97 5.18
CA LEU A 15 9.80 2.53 4.91
C LEU A 15 9.55 2.23 3.43
N VAL A 16 8.49 2.77 2.85
CA VAL A 16 8.16 2.62 1.42
C VAL A 16 9.30 3.13 0.54
N ALA A 17 9.83 4.32 0.84
CA ALA A 17 10.96 4.91 0.13
C ALA A 17 12.19 3.98 0.12
N ARG A 18 12.47 3.30 1.24
CA ARG A 18 13.57 2.34 1.33
C ARG A 18 13.32 1.10 0.49
N VAL A 19 12.07 0.61 0.44
CA VAL A 19 11.70 -0.49 -0.45
C VAL A 19 11.92 -0.10 -1.92
N GLU A 20 11.48 1.10 -2.32
CA GLU A 20 11.66 1.61 -3.70
C GLU A 20 13.14 1.74 -4.08
N GLN A 21 13.99 2.19 -3.16
CA GLN A 21 15.43 2.33 -3.38
C GLN A 21 16.16 1.00 -3.67
N THR A 22 15.53 -0.15 -3.39
CA THR A 22 16.12 -1.46 -3.71
C THR A 22 16.09 -1.81 -5.20
N ALA A 23 15.44 -1.02 -6.05
CA ALA A 23 15.56 -1.04 -7.52
C ALA A 23 15.49 -2.43 -8.17
N GLY A 24 14.52 -3.25 -7.79
CA GLY A 24 14.35 -4.60 -8.36
C GLY A 24 15.26 -5.67 -7.75
N ALA A 25 15.90 -5.41 -6.61
CA ALA A 25 16.70 -6.40 -5.90
C ALA A 25 15.84 -7.44 -5.16
N THR A 26 16.48 -8.58 -4.86
CA THR A 26 15.93 -9.66 -4.02
C THR A 26 16.75 -9.76 -2.73
N GLY A 27 16.08 -9.78 -1.58
CA GLY A 27 16.73 -9.72 -0.28
C GLY A 27 15.77 -9.42 0.86
N ALA A 28 16.31 -8.88 1.96
CA ALA A 28 15.53 -8.46 3.11
C ALA A 28 15.98 -7.08 3.62
N LEU A 29 15.02 -6.22 3.93
CA LEU A 29 15.23 -5.04 4.77
C LEU A 29 14.99 -5.45 6.22
N VAL A 30 16.05 -5.50 7.02
CA VAL A 30 15.98 -5.79 8.45
C VAL A 30 15.74 -4.49 9.21
N CYS A 31 14.66 -4.43 9.97
CA CYS A 31 14.30 -3.29 10.80
C CYS A 31 14.84 -3.49 12.23
N GLU A 32 15.63 -2.53 12.71
CA GLU A 32 16.30 -2.55 14.01
C GLU A 32 15.99 -1.28 14.81
N VAL A 33 15.68 -1.45 16.10
CA VAL A 33 15.45 -0.35 17.06
C VAL A 33 16.40 -0.57 18.23
N ASP A 34 17.22 0.43 18.55
CA ASP A 34 18.23 0.37 19.61
C ASP A 34 19.12 -0.89 19.52
N GLY A 35 19.53 -1.26 18.31
CA GLY A 35 20.36 -2.42 18.02
C GLY A 35 19.66 -3.78 18.14
N ARG A 36 18.34 -3.81 18.34
CA ARG A 36 17.53 -5.04 18.39
C ARG A 36 16.65 -5.16 17.16
N GLN A 37 16.65 -6.34 16.53
CA GLN A 37 15.78 -6.62 15.39
C GLN A 37 14.31 -6.60 15.82
N LEU A 38 13.56 -5.64 15.27
CA LEU A 38 12.11 -5.51 15.39
C LEU A 38 11.40 -6.44 14.41
N GLY A 39 11.88 -6.46 13.17
CA GLY A 39 11.24 -7.17 12.08
C GLY A 39 12.09 -7.23 10.81
N SER A 40 11.50 -7.77 9.75
CA SER A 40 12.12 -7.80 8.43
C SER A 40 11.06 -7.78 7.34
N VAL A 41 11.35 -7.06 6.26
CA VAL A 41 10.58 -7.05 5.02
C VAL A 41 11.38 -7.81 3.97
N LEU A 42 10.85 -8.91 3.48
CA LEU A 42 11.44 -9.67 2.39
C LEU A 42 10.96 -9.11 1.05
N LEU A 43 11.92 -8.94 0.15
CA LEU A 43 11.74 -8.35 -1.17
C LEU A 43 12.17 -9.37 -2.23
N GLU A 44 11.35 -9.49 -3.25
CA GLU A 44 11.60 -10.29 -4.45
C GLU A 44 11.42 -9.37 -5.66
N ARG A 45 12.52 -9.10 -6.37
CA ARG A 45 12.53 -8.19 -7.53
C ARG A 45 11.89 -6.83 -7.23
N GLY A 46 12.21 -6.25 -6.07
CA GLY A 46 11.67 -4.95 -5.62
C GLY A 46 10.20 -4.99 -5.16
N ARG A 47 9.56 -6.16 -5.12
CA ARG A 47 8.20 -6.35 -4.59
C ARG A 47 8.26 -6.99 -3.23
N VAL A 48 7.40 -6.58 -2.31
CA VAL A 48 7.32 -7.17 -0.97
C VAL A 48 6.66 -8.54 -1.07
N CYS A 49 7.36 -9.60 -0.67
CA CYS A 49 6.77 -10.93 -0.61
C CYS A 49 6.23 -11.26 0.78
N TRP A 50 6.84 -10.70 1.82
CA TRP A 50 6.51 -10.99 3.20
C TRP A 50 7.06 -9.93 4.13
N ALA A 51 6.34 -9.62 5.20
CA ALA A 51 6.88 -8.84 6.32
C ALA A 51 6.53 -9.53 7.62
N VAL A 52 7.44 -9.48 8.58
CA VAL A 52 7.23 -10.04 9.93
C VAL A 52 7.87 -9.15 10.97
N THR A 53 7.20 -9.05 12.11
CA THR A 53 7.74 -8.46 13.34
C THR A 53 7.63 -9.48 14.47
N ARG A 54 8.41 -9.31 15.54
CA ARG A 54 8.31 -10.18 16.72
C ARG A 54 6.95 -10.10 17.43
N SER A 55 6.21 -9.04 17.16
CA SER A 55 5.01 -8.58 17.87
C SER A 55 3.79 -8.48 16.94
N THR A 56 3.82 -9.11 15.76
CA THR A 56 2.63 -9.15 14.87
C THR A 56 1.43 -9.68 15.65
N ARG A 57 0.37 -8.88 15.69
CA ARG A 57 -0.86 -9.16 16.45
C ARG A 57 -1.45 -10.51 16.10
N ARG A 58 -1.45 -10.87 14.81
CA ARG A 58 -1.96 -12.15 14.31
C ARG A 58 -0.87 -12.86 13.51
N ARG A 59 -0.66 -14.13 13.81
CA ARG A 59 0.22 -14.97 12.99
C ARG A 59 -0.52 -15.31 11.70
N LEU A 60 0.21 -15.47 10.59
CA LEU A 60 -0.38 -15.96 9.34
C LEU A 60 -1.17 -17.26 9.56
N SER A 61 -0.69 -18.15 10.44
CA SER A 61 -1.41 -19.38 10.79
C SER A 61 -2.83 -19.12 11.27
N ASP A 62 -3.03 -18.08 12.09
CA ASP A 62 -4.34 -17.75 12.64
C ASP A 62 -5.22 -17.15 11.54
N LEU A 63 -4.67 -16.27 10.70
CA LEU A 63 -5.37 -15.69 9.55
C LEU A 63 -5.83 -16.74 8.52
N LEU A 64 -5.05 -17.81 8.32
CA LEU A 64 -5.39 -18.91 7.42
C LEU A 64 -6.49 -19.80 8.01
N LEU A 65 -6.43 -20.08 9.31
CA LEU A 65 -7.44 -20.88 10.01
C LEU A 65 -8.81 -20.19 10.04
N GLU A 66 -8.84 -18.87 10.18
CA GLU A 66 -10.09 -18.12 10.18
C GLU A 66 -10.73 -18.01 8.79
N ARG A 67 -9.91 -18.02 7.73
CA ARG A 67 -10.38 -17.86 6.35
C ARG A 67 -10.81 -19.17 5.70
N SER A 68 -10.46 -20.31 6.28
CA SER A 68 -10.75 -21.62 5.72
C SER A 68 -11.48 -22.51 6.72
N SER A 69 -12.69 -22.94 6.34
CA SER A 69 -13.45 -23.96 7.07
C SER A 69 -12.79 -25.34 7.02
N ASP A 70 -11.96 -25.58 5.99
CA ASP A 70 -11.44 -26.90 5.66
C ASP A 70 -10.04 -27.13 6.23
N LEU A 71 -9.44 -26.07 6.82
CA LEU A 71 -8.13 -26.12 7.45
C LEU A 71 -8.26 -26.12 8.98
N THR A 72 -7.87 -27.22 9.60
CA THR A 72 -7.72 -27.32 11.06
C THR A 72 -6.28 -27.03 11.50
N ARG A 73 -6.08 -26.71 12.77
CA ARG A 73 -4.74 -26.49 13.36
C ARG A 73 -3.84 -27.73 13.23
N VAL A 74 -4.39 -28.92 13.44
CA VAL A 74 -3.67 -30.20 13.31
C VAL A 74 -3.21 -30.42 11.86
N GLN A 75 -4.06 -30.14 10.88
CA GLN A 75 -3.69 -30.23 9.46
C GLN A 75 -2.60 -29.19 9.11
N LEU A 76 -2.74 -27.94 9.57
CA LEU A 76 -1.74 -26.90 9.33
C LEU A 76 -0.36 -27.29 9.89
N GLU A 77 -0.30 -27.81 11.11
CA GLU A 77 0.94 -28.30 11.73
C GLU A 77 1.54 -29.50 10.99
N ALA A 78 0.71 -30.41 10.50
CA ALA A 78 1.16 -31.55 9.69
C ALA A 78 1.78 -31.08 8.36
N VAL A 79 1.13 -30.14 7.67
CA VAL A 79 1.66 -29.55 6.42
C VAL A 79 2.93 -28.76 6.71
N TYR A 80 2.98 -27.98 7.79
CA TYR A 80 4.19 -27.25 8.21
C TYR A 80 5.39 -28.19 8.41
N ARG A 81 5.21 -29.28 9.16
CA ARG A 81 6.27 -30.28 9.40
C ARG A 81 6.77 -30.87 8.09
N LEU A 82 5.87 -31.21 7.17
CA LEU A 82 6.23 -31.70 5.85
C LEU A 82 7.01 -30.67 5.03
N CYS A 83 6.54 -29.42 5.00
CA CYS A 83 7.17 -28.35 4.25
C CYS A 83 8.58 -28.08 4.74
N ARG A 84 8.76 -28.07 6.07
CA ARG A 84 10.08 -27.94 6.71
C ARG A 84 11.01 -29.09 6.35
N ALA A 85 10.52 -30.32 6.34
CA ALA A 85 11.32 -31.51 6.01
C ALA A 85 11.75 -31.55 4.53
N ARG A 86 10.95 -30.95 3.63
CA ARG A 86 11.17 -30.99 2.18
C ARG A 86 11.66 -29.66 1.59
N SER A 87 11.83 -28.64 2.43
CA SER A 87 12.17 -27.27 2.01
C SER A 87 11.24 -26.72 0.93
N ILE A 88 9.95 -27.02 1.00
CA ILE A 88 8.93 -26.50 0.07
C ILE A 88 8.12 -25.36 0.70
N PRO A 89 7.58 -24.43 -0.10
CA PRO A 89 6.76 -23.32 0.41
C PRO A 89 5.43 -23.79 1.05
N LEU A 90 5.15 -23.31 2.26
CA LEU A 90 3.96 -23.69 3.02
C LEU A 90 2.65 -23.27 2.33
N GLY A 91 2.58 -22.03 1.84
CA GLY A 91 1.37 -21.48 1.24
C GLY A 91 0.94 -22.26 0.00
N GLU A 92 1.87 -22.47 -0.92
CA GLU A 92 1.66 -23.24 -2.15
C GLU A 92 1.23 -24.68 -1.86
N GLU A 93 1.81 -25.31 -0.83
CA GLU A 93 1.43 -26.66 -0.43
C GLU A 93 0.02 -26.71 0.17
N LEU A 94 -0.39 -25.72 0.97
CA LEU A 94 -1.76 -25.61 1.48
C LEU A 94 -2.77 -25.44 0.34
N VAL A 95 -2.43 -24.63 -0.68
CA VAL A 95 -3.25 -24.47 -1.89
C VAL A 95 -3.32 -25.77 -2.68
N ARG A 96 -2.18 -26.42 -2.92
CA ARG A 96 -2.11 -27.68 -3.67
C ARG A 96 -2.94 -28.80 -3.04
N ARG A 97 -3.04 -28.81 -1.71
CA ARG A 97 -3.85 -29.77 -0.94
C ARG A 97 -5.33 -29.39 -0.85
N GLY A 98 -5.72 -28.23 -1.37
CA GLY A 98 -7.10 -27.74 -1.30
C GLY A 98 -7.53 -27.21 0.07
N PHE A 99 -6.61 -27.03 1.01
CA PHE A 99 -6.96 -26.50 2.34
C PHE A 99 -7.25 -24.99 2.32
N VAL A 100 -6.66 -24.26 1.38
CA VAL A 100 -6.95 -22.83 1.15
C VAL A 100 -6.97 -22.57 -0.35
N SER A 101 -7.85 -21.69 -0.81
CA SER A 101 -7.81 -21.20 -2.18
C SER A 101 -6.61 -20.24 -2.39
N PRO A 102 -6.14 -20.05 -3.64
CA PRO A 102 -5.13 -19.05 -3.94
C PRO A 102 -5.50 -17.64 -3.47
N ARG A 103 -6.79 -17.28 -3.53
CA ARG A 103 -7.32 -15.99 -3.07
C ARG A 103 -7.21 -15.85 -1.55
N GLN A 104 -7.69 -16.84 -0.78
CA GLN A 104 -7.60 -16.82 0.68
C GLN A 104 -6.16 -16.71 1.17
N LEU A 105 -5.23 -17.45 0.55
CA LEU A 105 -3.80 -17.35 0.88
C LEU A 105 -3.26 -15.95 0.59
N ARG A 106 -3.55 -15.39 -0.59
CA ARG A 106 -3.10 -14.05 -0.97
C ARG A 106 -3.64 -12.98 -0.02
N GLU A 107 -4.91 -13.08 0.37
CA GLU A 107 -5.56 -12.16 1.33
C GLU A 107 -4.96 -12.27 2.74
N ALA A 108 -4.68 -13.48 3.21
CA ALA A 108 -4.00 -13.68 4.49
C ALA A 108 -2.57 -13.13 4.47
N LEU A 109 -1.85 -13.31 3.35
CA LEU A 109 -0.49 -12.81 3.17
C LEU A 109 -0.44 -11.28 3.16
N VAL A 110 -1.31 -10.63 2.38
CA VAL A 110 -1.33 -9.15 2.32
C VAL A 110 -1.72 -8.55 3.66
N GLU A 111 -2.69 -9.15 4.37
CA GLU A 111 -3.09 -8.68 5.71
C GLU A 111 -1.96 -8.83 6.73
N HIS A 112 -1.35 -10.02 6.82
CA HIS A 112 -0.20 -10.23 7.71
C HIS A 112 0.95 -9.27 7.42
N THR A 113 1.25 -9.09 6.13
CA THR A 113 2.32 -8.20 5.67
C THR A 113 2.00 -6.75 6.05
N SER A 114 0.78 -6.28 5.80
CA SER A 114 0.34 -4.93 6.18
C SER A 114 0.38 -4.70 7.69
N GLU A 115 -0.06 -5.65 8.51
CA GLU A 115 0.03 -5.56 9.98
C GLU A 115 1.49 -5.44 10.45
N ALA A 116 2.39 -6.27 9.90
CA ALA A 116 3.81 -6.22 10.24
C ALA A 116 4.45 -4.88 9.83
N LEU A 117 4.08 -4.37 8.66
CA LEU A 117 4.57 -3.10 8.13
C LEU A 117 4.09 -1.90 8.96
N VAL A 118 2.82 -1.87 9.36
CA VAL A 118 2.28 -0.85 10.28
C VAL A 118 3.08 -0.86 11.58
N HIS A 119 3.31 -2.04 12.16
CA HIS A 119 4.06 -2.15 13.39
C HIS A 119 5.53 -1.70 13.27
N MET A 120 6.16 -1.93 12.12
CA MET A 120 7.50 -1.39 11.85
C MET A 120 7.49 0.14 11.66
N ALA A 121 6.43 0.69 11.09
CA ALA A 121 6.26 2.14 10.93
C ALA A 121 5.95 2.86 12.25
N GLU A 122 5.36 2.18 13.24
CA GLU A 122 5.14 2.73 14.58
C GLU A 122 6.44 2.91 15.38
N ALA A 123 7.49 2.18 15.02
CA ALA A 123 8.74 2.19 15.77
C ALA A 123 9.53 3.48 15.54
N ASP A 124 9.66 4.27 16.61
CA ASP A 124 10.51 5.44 16.62
C ASP A 124 11.98 5.04 16.43
N ARG A 125 12.75 5.88 15.73
CA ARG A 125 14.19 5.70 15.52
C ARG A 125 14.58 4.37 14.83
N ALA A 126 13.64 3.74 14.13
CA ALA A 126 13.90 2.53 13.37
C ALA A 126 14.99 2.76 12.31
N THR A 127 16.01 1.89 12.34
CA THR A 127 17.05 1.81 11.33
C THR A 127 16.83 0.58 10.46
N TYR A 128 17.32 0.64 9.22
CA TYR A 128 17.10 -0.40 8.23
C TYR A 128 18.41 -0.83 7.61
N ARG A 129 18.63 -2.14 7.58
CA ARG A 129 19.81 -2.76 6.99
C ARG A 129 19.40 -3.71 5.88
N TRP A 130 19.97 -3.53 4.70
CA TRP A 130 19.75 -4.44 3.57
C TRP A 130 20.58 -5.71 3.68
N VAL A 131 19.96 -6.85 3.38
CA VAL A 131 20.59 -8.17 3.30
C VAL A 131 20.23 -8.80 1.95
N PRO A 132 21.15 -8.90 0.99
CA PRO A 132 20.85 -9.46 -0.32
C PRO A 132 20.65 -10.99 -0.25
N HIS A 133 19.70 -11.50 -1.02
CA HIS A 133 19.51 -12.94 -1.23
C HIS A 133 19.88 -13.30 -2.67
N ARG A 134 20.53 -14.46 -2.86
CA ARG A 134 21.05 -14.88 -4.17
C ARG A 134 20.03 -15.60 -5.05
N THR A 135 18.94 -16.09 -4.47
CA THR A 135 17.98 -16.94 -5.19
C THR A 135 16.56 -16.47 -4.93
N PRO A 136 15.76 -16.25 -6.00
CA PRO A 136 14.32 -16.04 -5.87
C PRO A 136 13.67 -17.24 -5.20
N THR A 137 12.87 -17.01 -4.17
CA THR A 137 12.20 -18.09 -3.42
C THR A 137 10.69 -18.01 -3.47
N TYR A 138 10.12 -16.88 -3.87
CA TYR A 138 8.67 -16.65 -3.84
C TYR A 138 8.06 -16.53 -5.23
N SER A 139 6.84 -17.06 -5.37
CA SER A 139 6.07 -16.93 -6.60
C SER A 139 5.60 -15.48 -6.78
N PRO A 140 5.71 -14.87 -7.99
CA PRO A 140 5.27 -13.49 -8.23
C PRO A 140 3.82 -13.19 -7.84
N LYS A 141 2.94 -14.20 -7.85
CA LYS A 141 1.52 -14.06 -7.46
C LYS A 141 1.29 -13.82 -5.96
N TYR A 142 2.32 -14.06 -5.14
CA TYR A 142 2.34 -13.80 -3.69
C TYR A 142 3.35 -12.69 -3.35
N THR A 143 3.57 -11.79 -4.29
CA THR A 143 4.33 -10.56 -4.08
C THR A 143 3.42 -9.36 -4.29
N PHE A 144 3.65 -8.31 -3.52
CA PHE A 144 2.86 -7.11 -3.45
C PHE A 144 3.75 -5.95 -3.82
N ASP A 145 3.26 -5.03 -4.64
CA ASP A 145 3.92 -3.75 -4.82
C ASP A 145 3.51 -2.78 -3.70
N ASN A 146 4.23 -1.66 -3.64
CA ASN A 146 4.08 -0.67 -2.57
C ASN A 146 2.72 0.01 -2.57
N LEU A 147 2.13 0.28 -3.75
CA LEU A 147 0.82 0.92 -3.83
C LEU A 147 -0.23 0.00 -3.21
N GLU A 148 -0.21 -1.29 -3.53
CA GLU A 148 -1.15 -2.26 -2.98
C GLU A 148 -1.11 -2.30 -1.45
N LEU A 149 0.10 -2.39 -0.89
CA LEU A 149 0.28 -2.44 0.56
C LEU A 149 -0.10 -1.11 1.21
N THR A 150 0.23 0.02 0.58
CA THR A 150 -0.13 1.33 1.12
C THR A 150 -1.63 1.55 1.11
N LEU A 151 -2.34 1.17 0.05
CA LEU A 151 -3.81 1.23 0.00
C LEU A 151 -4.44 0.35 1.08
N ARG A 152 -3.90 -0.87 1.29
CA ARG A 152 -4.38 -1.77 2.34
C ARG A 152 -4.20 -1.14 3.72
N ILE A 153 -3.02 -0.58 3.98
CA ILE A 153 -2.68 0.10 5.24
C ILE A 153 -3.54 1.36 5.42
N GLY A 154 -3.68 2.18 4.39
CA GLY A 154 -4.54 3.36 4.38
C GLY A 154 -5.98 3.03 4.74
N ARG A 155 -6.52 1.92 4.18
CA ARG A 155 -7.85 1.43 4.53
C ARG A 155 -7.95 0.88 5.95
N MET A 156 -6.91 0.20 6.44
CA MET A 156 -6.89 -0.30 7.82
C MET A 156 -6.93 0.84 8.86
N ILE A 157 -6.28 1.96 8.57
CA ILE A 157 -6.15 3.09 9.52
C ILE A 157 -7.27 4.13 9.30
N HIS A 158 -7.74 4.29 8.06
CA HIS A 158 -8.66 5.35 7.66
C HIS A 158 -9.81 4.79 6.82
N GLN A 159 -10.53 3.79 7.36
CA GLN A 159 -11.58 3.08 6.63
C GLN A 159 -12.64 4.03 6.04
N GLU A 160 -13.26 4.88 6.87
CA GLU A 160 -14.29 5.83 6.41
C GLU A 160 -13.79 6.76 5.31
N ARG A 161 -12.56 7.28 5.44
CA ARG A 161 -11.95 8.14 4.43
C ARG A 161 -11.64 7.39 3.14
N SER A 162 -11.25 6.12 3.25
CA SER A 162 -11.00 5.25 2.10
C SER A 162 -12.30 4.96 1.35
N ASP A 163 -13.38 4.65 2.07
CA ASP A 163 -14.71 4.42 1.49
C ASP A 163 -15.24 5.70 0.81
N ALA A 164 -15.10 6.87 1.45
CA ALA A 164 -15.46 8.16 0.86
C ALA A 164 -14.62 8.48 -0.39
N ALA A 165 -13.33 8.18 -0.36
CA ALA A 165 -12.43 8.37 -1.50
C ALA A 165 -12.76 7.43 -2.66
N GLU A 166 -13.09 6.16 -2.39
CA GLU A 166 -13.57 5.20 -3.39
C GLU A 166 -14.86 5.69 -4.06
N ALA A 167 -15.85 6.12 -3.27
CA ALA A 167 -17.09 6.70 -3.78
C ALA A 167 -16.83 7.93 -4.65
N ARG A 168 -15.89 8.78 -4.24
CA ARG A 168 -15.51 9.99 -5.00
C ARG A 168 -14.84 9.66 -6.33
N LEU A 169 -13.86 8.74 -6.34
CA LEU A 169 -13.22 8.27 -7.56
C LEU A 169 -14.24 7.60 -8.49
N ALA A 170 -15.20 6.86 -7.94
CA ALA A 170 -16.26 6.24 -8.72
C ALA A 170 -17.19 7.27 -9.38
N ALA A 171 -17.62 8.30 -8.65
CA ALA A 171 -18.43 9.39 -9.19
C ALA A 171 -17.69 10.17 -10.31
N LEU A 172 -16.37 10.34 -10.15
CA LEU A 172 -15.54 10.98 -11.16
C LEU A 172 -15.32 10.11 -12.39
N GLY A 173 -15.33 8.78 -12.26
CA GLY A 173 -15.32 7.85 -13.39
C GLY A 173 -14.05 7.91 -14.26
N PHE A 174 -12.91 8.26 -13.68
CA PHE A 174 -11.59 8.22 -14.31
C PHE A 174 -10.65 7.30 -13.54
N PRO A 175 -9.65 6.68 -14.19
CA PRO A 175 -8.55 6.04 -13.48
C PRO A 175 -7.87 7.05 -12.57
N GLY A 176 -7.59 6.67 -11.33
CA GLY A 176 -6.99 7.60 -10.40
C GLY A 176 -6.72 7.04 -9.02
N VAL A 177 -5.96 7.81 -8.25
CA VAL A 177 -5.62 7.52 -6.87
C VAL A 177 -6.05 8.70 -6.02
N ALA A 178 -6.68 8.40 -4.90
CA ALA A 178 -6.97 9.37 -3.87
C ALA A 178 -5.95 9.24 -2.76
N PHE A 179 -5.36 10.37 -2.38
CA PHE A 179 -4.41 10.49 -1.29
C PHE A 179 -5.03 11.29 -0.16
N ARG A 180 -4.88 10.81 1.08
CA ARG A 180 -5.07 11.64 2.26
C ARG A 180 -3.84 12.52 2.43
N VAL A 181 -4.05 13.81 2.63
CA VAL A 181 -2.98 14.74 3.03
C VAL A 181 -2.99 14.84 4.55
N ALA A 182 -1.90 14.46 5.22
CA ALA A 182 -1.75 14.67 6.66
C ALA A 182 -1.34 16.13 6.93
N GLU A 183 -2.13 16.85 7.71
CA GLU A 183 -1.92 18.28 8.01
C GLU A 183 -0.59 18.54 8.73
N ASP A 184 -0.18 17.62 9.62
CA ASP A 184 0.97 17.82 10.50
C ASP A 184 2.33 17.44 9.88
N GLU A 185 2.35 16.58 8.85
CA GLU A 185 3.60 15.98 8.34
C GLU A 185 3.83 16.20 6.83
N GLY A 186 2.89 16.81 6.11
CA GLY A 186 2.98 16.97 4.65
C GLY A 186 3.06 15.63 3.90
N VAL A 187 2.67 14.54 4.58
CA VAL A 187 2.69 13.18 4.05
C VAL A 187 1.38 12.90 3.32
N VAL A 188 1.51 12.34 2.12
CA VAL A 188 0.38 11.84 1.33
C VAL A 188 0.31 10.32 1.40
N LEU A 189 -0.85 9.78 1.80
CA LEU A 189 -1.10 8.35 1.86
C LEU A 189 -2.19 7.98 0.86
N PRO A 190 -1.96 7.09 -0.11
CA PRO A 190 -3.03 6.60 -0.95
C PRO A 190 -4.04 5.83 -0.10
N VAL A 191 -5.31 6.23 -0.21
CA VAL A 191 -6.45 5.67 0.54
C VAL A 191 -7.46 5.01 -0.39
N ALA A 192 -7.44 5.32 -1.69
CA ALA A 192 -8.27 4.65 -2.67
C ALA A 192 -7.63 4.65 -4.05
N VAL A 193 -7.98 3.67 -4.89
CA VAL A 193 -7.58 3.58 -6.29
C VAL A 193 -8.76 3.14 -7.15
N ARG A 194 -8.84 3.67 -8.36
CA ARG A 194 -9.79 3.26 -9.38
C ARG A 194 -9.07 2.89 -10.67
N ASP A 195 -9.49 1.79 -11.30
CA ASP A 195 -8.97 1.29 -12.58
C ASP A 195 -7.44 1.19 -12.59
N ARG A 196 -6.91 0.55 -11.55
CA ARG A 196 -5.48 0.47 -11.24
C ARG A 196 -4.61 0.02 -12.43
N ASP A 197 -5.08 -0.95 -13.20
CA ASP A 197 -4.35 -1.50 -14.35
C ASP A 197 -4.18 -0.49 -15.49
N ARG A 198 -4.93 0.62 -15.46
CA ARG A 198 -4.82 1.74 -16.41
C ARG A 198 -3.90 2.85 -15.92
N ILE A 199 -3.38 2.74 -14.69
CA ILE A 199 -2.46 3.73 -14.12
C ILE A 199 -1.02 3.22 -14.26
N PRO A 200 -0.08 4.01 -14.80
CA PRO A 200 1.30 3.57 -14.97
C PRO A 200 1.95 3.22 -13.63
N ALA A 201 2.54 2.03 -13.52
CA ALA A 201 3.11 1.52 -12.27
C ALA A 201 4.27 2.38 -11.72
N ALA A 202 4.99 3.10 -12.59
CA ALA A 202 6.09 3.99 -12.22
C ALA A 202 5.67 5.25 -11.44
N HIS A 203 4.37 5.60 -11.48
CA HIS A 203 3.85 6.88 -10.97
C HIS A 203 3.17 6.81 -9.61
N LEU A 204 3.04 5.59 -9.08
CA LEU A 204 2.08 5.27 -8.03
C LEU A 204 2.60 5.11 -6.60
N PRO A 205 3.89 4.84 -6.33
CA PRO A 205 4.30 4.63 -4.94
C PRO A 205 4.65 5.99 -4.29
N CYS A 206 4.65 6.06 -2.96
CA CYS A 206 4.68 7.31 -2.17
C CYS A 206 5.83 8.28 -2.53
N GLU A 207 6.88 7.80 -3.19
CA GLU A 207 8.06 8.54 -3.62
C GLU A 207 8.40 8.38 -5.13
N GLY A 208 7.45 7.91 -5.94
CA GLY A 208 7.60 7.86 -7.40
C GLY A 208 7.97 9.25 -7.97
N PRO A 209 8.79 9.34 -9.02
CA PRO A 209 9.33 10.60 -9.52
C PRO A 209 8.23 11.62 -9.83
N ASP A 210 7.11 11.14 -10.38
CA ASP A 210 5.94 11.95 -10.70
C ASP A 210 5.18 12.42 -9.46
N LEU A 211 4.98 11.55 -8.47
CA LEU A 211 4.33 11.94 -7.20
C LEU A 211 5.22 12.90 -6.41
N ARG A 212 6.55 12.75 -6.45
CA ARG A 212 7.49 13.67 -5.81
C ARG A 212 7.49 15.03 -6.51
N ALA A 213 7.58 15.05 -7.84
CA ALA A 213 7.48 16.30 -8.61
C ALA A 213 6.15 17.01 -8.35
N LEU A 214 5.07 16.24 -8.30
CA LEU A 214 3.75 16.73 -7.93
C LEU A 214 3.71 17.31 -6.50
N ARG A 215 4.28 16.61 -5.51
CA ARG A 215 4.35 17.10 -4.13
C ARG A 215 5.15 18.39 -4.03
N GLN A 216 6.34 18.44 -4.64
CA GLN A 216 7.17 19.64 -4.68
C GLN A 216 6.45 20.81 -5.37
N TRP A 217 5.72 20.52 -6.45
CA TRP A 217 4.91 21.52 -7.12
C TRP A 217 3.76 22.01 -6.21
N LEU A 218 3.04 21.10 -5.55
CA LEU A 218 2.01 21.45 -4.59
C LEU A 218 2.57 22.26 -3.42
N GLU A 219 3.69 21.87 -2.81
CA GLU A 219 4.32 22.56 -1.69
C GLU A 219 4.78 23.98 -2.08
N SER A 220 5.37 24.14 -3.26
CA SER A 220 5.76 25.47 -3.79
C SER A 220 4.57 26.37 -4.14
N HIS A 221 3.37 25.79 -4.29
CA HIS A 221 2.15 26.52 -4.61
C HIS A 221 1.09 26.49 -3.48
N ALA A 222 1.32 25.75 -2.38
CA ALA A 222 0.36 25.52 -1.30
C ALA A 222 0.11 26.76 -0.43
N GLY A 223 1.02 27.74 -0.47
CA GLY A 223 0.80 29.08 0.09
C GLY A 223 -0.17 29.95 -0.73
N ARG A 224 -0.63 29.47 -1.90
CA ARG A 224 -1.75 30.05 -2.63
C ARG A 224 -3.00 29.31 -2.19
N GLU A 225 -3.72 29.89 -1.23
CA GLU A 225 -5.05 29.43 -0.85
C GLU A 225 -5.85 29.09 -2.12
N SER A 226 -6.47 27.89 -2.17
CA SER A 226 -7.44 27.46 -3.19
C SER A 226 -6.99 26.72 -4.47
N LEU A 227 -5.82 26.05 -4.53
CA LEU A 227 -5.59 25.15 -5.68
C LEU A 227 -6.52 23.93 -5.63
N ARG A 228 -7.74 24.08 -6.18
CA ARG A 228 -8.80 23.05 -6.27
C ARG A 228 -8.59 22.13 -7.46
N PHE A 229 -7.91 22.63 -8.49
CA PHE A 229 -7.76 21.96 -9.77
C PHE A 229 -6.46 22.36 -10.47
N ALA A 230 -5.73 21.39 -11.01
CA ALA A 230 -4.64 21.62 -11.95
C ALA A 230 -4.53 20.47 -12.95
N VAL A 231 -3.98 20.75 -14.13
CA VAL A 231 -3.65 19.74 -15.13
C VAL A 231 -2.16 19.81 -15.38
N TRP A 232 -1.53 18.64 -15.37
CA TRP A 232 -0.13 18.44 -15.57
C TRP A 232 0.09 17.42 -16.69
N HIS A 233 1.28 17.44 -17.28
CA HIS A 233 1.73 16.41 -18.20
C HIS A 233 2.85 15.65 -17.54
N ASP A 234 2.76 14.32 -17.50
CA ASP A 234 3.87 13.52 -17.02
C ASP A 234 5.06 13.55 -18.00
N GLY A 235 6.19 12.95 -17.59
CA GLY A 235 7.39 12.84 -18.43
C GLY A 235 7.19 12.08 -19.75
N GLU A 236 6.05 11.40 -19.92
CA GLU A 236 5.65 10.68 -21.14
C GLU A 236 4.57 11.45 -21.94
N GLY A 237 4.20 12.67 -21.52
CA GLY A 237 3.23 13.53 -22.18
C GLY A 237 1.75 13.22 -21.86
N ARG A 238 1.46 12.28 -20.95
CA ARG A 238 0.09 11.95 -20.52
C ARG A 238 -0.48 13.05 -19.64
N ARG A 239 -1.78 13.32 -19.78
CA ARG A 239 -2.47 14.35 -18.98
C ARG A 239 -2.90 13.77 -17.63
N VAL A 240 -2.46 14.42 -16.56
CA VAL A 240 -2.83 14.11 -15.19
C VAL A 240 -3.58 15.29 -14.62
N ALA A 241 -4.77 15.06 -14.07
CA ALA A 241 -5.53 16.07 -13.36
C ALA A 241 -5.40 15.88 -11.85
N LEU A 242 -5.22 17.01 -11.18
CA LEU A 242 -5.08 17.12 -9.73
C LEU A 242 -6.34 17.80 -9.22
N VAL A 243 -7.04 17.14 -8.31
CA VAL A 243 -8.23 17.71 -7.68
C VAL A 243 -8.00 17.69 -6.19
N ARG A 244 -7.95 18.87 -5.57
CA ARG A 244 -7.86 18.98 -4.11
C ARG A 244 -9.25 19.22 -3.53
N THR A 245 -9.62 18.39 -2.57
CA THR A 245 -10.71 18.63 -1.64
C THR A 245 -10.14 18.97 -0.27
N GLU A 246 -10.98 19.23 0.72
CA GLU A 246 -10.51 19.54 2.08
C GLU A 246 -9.62 18.44 2.66
N MET A 247 -10.00 17.18 2.46
CA MET A 247 -9.29 16.03 3.06
C MET A 247 -8.53 15.15 2.06
N LEU A 248 -8.74 15.32 0.76
CA LEU A 248 -8.18 14.43 -0.27
C LEU A 248 -7.46 15.22 -1.37
N LEU A 249 -6.38 14.63 -1.86
CA LEU A 249 -5.78 14.95 -3.15
C LEU A 249 -6.10 13.81 -4.10
N LEU A 250 -6.84 14.08 -5.16
CA LEU A 250 -7.13 13.12 -6.23
C LEU A 250 -6.18 13.35 -7.38
N VAL A 251 -5.54 12.29 -7.85
CA VAL A 251 -4.69 12.27 -9.03
C VAL A 251 -5.38 11.39 -10.06
N LEU A 252 -5.81 11.98 -11.17
CA LEU A 252 -6.64 11.35 -12.19
C LEU A 252 -5.91 11.32 -13.53
N TRP A 253 -5.92 10.18 -14.21
CA TRP A 253 -5.34 10.04 -15.54
C TRP A 253 -6.41 10.32 -16.60
N LEU A 254 -6.14 11.29 -17.47
CA LEU A 254 -7.05 11.75 -18.50
C LEU A 254 -6.67 11.20 -19.86
N ASP A 255 -7.44 10.22 -20.33
CA ASP A 255 -7.27 9.65 -21.66
C ASP A 255 -7.96 10.51 -22.72
N GLY A 256 -7.18 11.05 -23.66
CA GLY A 256 -7.70 11.78 -24.81
C GLY A 256 -8.05 13.25 -24.54
N ALA A 257 -8.36 13.97 -25.63
CA ALA A 257 -8.56 15.41 -25.59
C ALA A 257 -9.85 15.84 -24.88
N SER A 258 -10.89 15.01 -24.90
CA SER A 258 -12.22 15.30 -24.34
C SER A 258 -12.34 14.99 -22.83
N ALA A 259 -11.41 14.22 -22.26
CA ALA A 259 -11.47 13.81 -20.86
C ALA A 259 -11.43 14.99 -19.87
N LEU A 260 -10.72 16.06 -20.21
CA LEU A 260 -10.68 17.28 -19.39
C LEU A 260 -12.04 17.96 -19.29
N GLY A 261 -12.75 18.12 -20.42
CA GLY A 261 -14.09 18.71 -20.44
C GLY A 261 -15.09 17.90 -19.61
N LEU A 262 -15.04 16.57 -19.73
CA LEU A 262 -15.86 15.66 -18.93
C LEU A 262 -15.53 15.74 -17.44
N LEU A 263 -14.25 15.83 -17.07
CA LEU A 263 -13.85 16.00 -15.68
C LEU A 263 -14.39 17.30 -15.10
N LEU A 264 -14.23 18.43 -15.81
CA LEU A 264 -14.74 19.72 -15.36
C LEU A 264 -16.26 19.70 -15.18
N ALA A 265 -16.99 19.09 -16.11
CA ALA A 265 -18.44 18.92 -16.00
C ALA A 265 -18.83 18.06 -14.78
N ARG A 266 -18.09 17.00 -14.48
CA ARG A 266 -18.32 16.17 -13.28
C ARG A 266 -18.00 16.94 -12.00
N LEU A 267 -16.88 17.65 -11.95
CA LEU A 267 -16.49 18.46 -10.80
C LEU A 267 -17.54 19.53 -10.44
N ALA A 268 -18.16 20.16 -11.45
CA ALA A 268 -19.21 21.16 -11.24
C ALA A 268 -20.50 20.57 -10.63
N ASN A 269 -20.75 19.27 -10.82
CA ASN A 269 -21.94 18.58 -10.34
C ASN A 269 -21.70 17.79 -9.04
N LEU A 270 -20.50 17.86 -8.48
CA LEU A 270 -20.20 17.17 -7.24
C LEU A 270 -20.67 18.01 -6.05
N PRO A 271 -21.37 17.42 -5.06
CA PRO A 271 -21.74 18.13 -3.85
C PRO A 271 -20.49 18.65 -3.14
N ALA A 272 -20.61 19.84 -2.55
CA ALA A 272 -19.62 20.37 -1.61
C ALA A 272 -19.53 19.37 -0.45
N VAL A 273 -18.31 18.94 -0.12
CA VAL A 273 -18.07 18.01 0.97
C VAL A 273 -18.13 18.86 2.24
N GLY A 274 -19.26 18.82 2.96
CA GLY A 274 -19.50 19.67 4.14
C GLY A 274 -20.81 19.43 4.90
N ASP A 275 -21.83 18.79 4.31
CA ASP A 275 -23.17 18.70 4.91
C ASP A 275 -23.58 17.29 5.40
N ALA A 276 -22.62 16.42 5.73
CA ALA A 276 -22.91 15.13 6.36
C ALA A 276 -22.06 14.99 7.64
N GLU A 277 -22.53 15.64 8.71
CA GLU A 277 -22.23 15.27 10.10
C GLU A 277 -23.11 14.09 10.54
#